data_AF-A0A0G0IK70-F1
#
_entry.id   AF-A0A0G0IK70-F1
#
_cell.length_a   1.000
_cell.length_b   1.000
_cell.length_c   1.000
_cell.angle_alpha   90.00
_cell.angle_beta   90.00
_cell.angle_gamma   90.00
#
_symmetry.space_group_name_H-M   'P 1'
#
loop_
_entity.id
_entity.type
_entity.pdbx_description
1 polymer ?
#
loop_
_entity_poly.entity_id
_entity_poly.type
_entity_poly.pdbx_seq_one_letter_code
_entity_poly.pdbx_strand_id
1 'polypeptide(L)'
;MTGDGVDKQIAFFTGTSTLDSEATGFAWDYTNNKLGIGDDTPEGIVDIDGAATGQALLQLRETGDQNIITATASSTTVFNLTRNGLIEAADLTLGLNDTTATIATYDTNEDLTLDPNGTGDIYFHGGSYSINDSGQATFATDETINGIDISSGAVSDVVDLAMVLGAGNDITIDAAATDNTGTTGIINLDLDATSSQQAINLDIETITDAGIDTLIGLDILATQTSTDDDIIYGIRVQNLAGLADSGAEYGIYQAGTSWDYG
;
A
#
# COMPACT_ATOMS: atom_id res chain seq x y z
N MET A 1 -2.86 -10.46 75.35
CA MET A 1 -1.92 -9.66 74.56
C MET A 1 -2.48 -8.26 74.48
N THR A 2 -1.69 -7.25 74.81
CA THR A 2 -2.00 -5.83 74.63
C THR A 2 -0.97 -5.32 73.65
N GLY A 3 -1.40 -4.67 72.57
CA GLY A 3 -0.53 -4.11 71.54
C GLY A 3 -1.02 -2.73 71.17
N ASP A 4 -0.08 -1.83 70.90
CA ASP A 4 -0.34 -0.44 70.51
C ASP A 4 -0.12 -0.37 68.99
N GLY A 5 -1.17 -0.62 68.20
CA GLY A 5 -1.11 -0.63 66.74
C GLY A 5 -1.76 0.60 66.12
N VAL A 6 -1.33 0.96 64.91
CA VAL A 6 -1.95 1.95 64.03
C VAL A 6 -3.10 1.28 63.28
N ASP A 7 -4.26 1.94 63.24
CA ASP A 7 -5.43 1.43 62.51
C ASP A 7 -5.09 1.21 61.03
N LYS A 8 -5.59 0.12 60.45
CA LYS A 8 -5.36 -0.32 59.06
C LYS A 8 -3.91 -0.65 58.68
N GLN A 9 -2.95 -0.66 59.61
CA GLN A 9 -1.58 -1.07 59.31
C GLN A 9 -1.35 -2.55 59.65
N ILE A 10 -0.43 -3.19 58.93
CA ILE A 10 -0.07 -4.57 59.22
C ILE A 10 0.67 -4.66 60.56
N ALA A 11 0.18 -5.55 61.44
CA ALA A 11 0.83 -5.87 62.70
C ALA A 11 1.96 -6.90 62.50
N PHE A 12 3.09 -6.70 63.19
CA PHE A 12 4.23 -7.62 63.18
C PHE A 12 4.80 -7.81 64.59
N PHE A 13 5.51 -8.92 64.80
CA PHE A 13 6.19 -9.18 66.07
C PHE A 13 7.51 -8.43 66.13
N THR A 14 7.72 -7.66 67.20
CA THR A 14 9.02 -7.05 67.53
C THR A 14 9.82 -7.89 68.55
N GLY A 15 9.20 -8.95 69.06
CA GLY A 15 9.79 -9.87 70.04
C GLY A 15 8.87 -11.06 70.31
N THR A 16 9.30 -11.98 71.17
CA THR A 16 8.58 -13.24 71.46
C THR A 16 7.19 -13.05 72.08
N SER A 17 6.90 -11.87 72.62
CA SER A 17 5.62 -11.55 73.27
C SER A 17 5.18 -10.10 73.05
N THR A 18 5.79 -9.41 72.07
CA THR A 18 5.48 -8.01 71.74
C THR A 18 5.04 -7.93 70.28
N LEU A 19 3.91 -7.26 70.06
CA LEU A 19 3.43 -6.88 68.74
C LEU A 19 3.54 -5.37 68.60
N ASP A 20 3.89 -4.93 67.40
CA ASP A 20 3.82 -3.56 66.93
C ASP A 20 3.11 -3.57 65.57
N SER A 21 2.89 -2.41 64.96
CA SER A 21 2.44 -2.32 63.57
C SER A 21 3.33 -1.39 62.77
N GLU A 22 3.23 -1.49 61.45
CA GLU A 22 3.82 -0.46 60.61
C GLU A 22 3.18 0.90 60.91
N ALA A 23 3.96 1.96 60.72
CA ALA A 23 3.48 3.32 60.91
C ALA A 23 2.76 3.84 59.66
N THR A 24 3.32 3.54 58.48
CA THR A 24 2.86 3.96 57.15
C THR A 24 3.42 3.02 56.08
N GLY A 25 2.75 2.91 54.94
CA GLY A 25 3.26 2.27 53.72
C GLY A 25 3.03 0.77 53.62
N PHE A 26 2.37 0.13 54.60
CA PHE A 26 1.84 -1.23 54.40
C PHE A 26 0.47 -1.37 55.05
N ALA A 27 -0.55 -1.01 54.28
CA ALA A 27 -1.92 -0.91 54.75
C ALA A 27 -2.79 -2.10 54.32
N TRP A 28 -3.68 -2.50 55.23
CA TRP A 28 -4.85 -3.29 54.96
C TRP A 28 -6.10 -2.48 55.34
N ASP A 29 -6.72 -1.85 54.34
CA ASP A 29 -8.00 -1.15 54.52
C ASP A 29 -9.15 -2.15 54.54
N TYR A 30 -9.38 -2.75 55.70
CA TYR A 30 -10.46 -3.71 55.92
C TYR A 30 -11.87 -3.12 55.71
N THR A 31 -12.03 -1.79 55.68
CA THR A 31 -13.32 -1.16 55.41
C THR A 31 -13.71 -1.31 53.94
N ASN A 32 -12.72 -1.14 53.05
CA ASN A 32 -12.91 -1.20 51.60
C ASN A 32 -12.35 -2.48 50.96
N ASN A 33 -11.73 -3.36 51.76
CA ASN A 33 -11.05 -4.59 51.35
C ASN A 33 -9.89 -4.37 50.37
N LYS A 34 -8.96 -3.46 50.72
CA LYS A 34 -7.83 -3.09 49.86
C LYS A 34 -6.49 -3.28 50.57
N LEU A 35 -5.50 -3.74 49.81
CA LEU A 35 -4.10 -3.89 50.22
C LEU A 35 -3.27 -2.77 49.60
N GLY A 36 -2.57 -1.99 50.41
CA GLY A 36 -1.65 -0.95 49.95
C GLY A 36 -0.21 -1.28 50.33
N ILE A 37 0.71 -1.15 49.37
CA ILE A 37 2.15 -1.23 49.58
C ILE A 37 2.75 0.10 49.11
N GLY A 38 3.42 0.82 50.00
CA GLY A 38 3.86 2.20 49.78
C GLY A 38 2.73 3.25 49.89
N ASP A 39 1.48 2.82 50.09
CA ASP A 39 0.30 3.69 50.18
C ASP A 39 -0.63 3.28 51.34
N ASP A 40 -1.01 4.26 52.16
CA ASP A 40 -1.92 4.08 53.30
C ASP A 40 -3.40 4.26 52.92
N THR A 41 -3.68 4.75 51.71
CA THR A 41 -5.01 5.08 51.20
C THR A 41 -5.30 4.45 49.83
N PRO A 42 -5.12 3.13 49.65
CA PRO A 42 -5.16 2.45 48.35
C PRO A 42 -6.40 2.77 47.51
N GLU A 43 -6.19 3.09 46.24
CA GLU A 43 -7.24 3.26 45.25
C GLU A 43 -7.65 1.92 44.63
N GLY A 44 -6.68 1.05 44.31
CA GLY A 44 -6.90 -0.31 43.80
C GLY A 44 -7.24 -1.36 44.86
N ILE A 45 -7.62 -2.58 44.46
CA ILE A 45 -7.73 -3.72 45.41
C ILE A 45 -6.35 -4.08 45.96
N VAL A 46 -5.36 -4.10 45.07
CA VAL A 46 -3.94 -4.11 45.40
C VAL A 46 -3.37 -2.85 44.81
N ASP A 47 -2.81 -2.00 45.65
CA ASP A 47 -2.15 -0.77 45.27
C ASP A 47 -0.67 -0.83 45.64
N ILE A 48 0.18 -0.42 44.70
CA ILE A 48 1.63 -0.44 44.88
C ILE A 48 2.13 0.92 44.40
N ASP A 49 2.52 1.77 45.33
CA ASP A 49 3.07 3.10 45.07
C ASP A 49 4.53 3.21 45.54
N GLY A 50 5.27 4.11 44.91
CA GLY A 50 6.66 4.42 45.23
C GLY A 50 7.65 4.16 44.09
N ALA A 51 8.94 4.13 44.43
CA ALA A 51 10.03 3.95 43.48
C ALA A 51 11.13 3.05 44.04
N ALA A 52 11.62 2.12 43.21
CA ALA A 52 12.81 1.32 43.48
C ALA A 52 13.87 1.66 42.42
N THR A 53 14.74 2.65 42.69
CA THR A 53 15.71 3.13 41.70
C THR A 53 16.61 1.99 41.18
N GLY A 54 16.59 1.77 39.86
CA GLY A 54 17.35 0.70 39.21
C GLY A 54 16.67 -0.68 39.21
N GLN A 55 15.45 -0.79 39.73
CA GLN A 55 14.64 -2.00 39.73
C GLN A 55 13.22 -1.71 39.21
N ALA A 56 12.46 -2.77 38.93
CA ALA A 56 11.04 -2.64 38.60
C ALA A 56 10.22 -2.47 39.90
N LEU A 57 9.16 -1.66 39.84
CA LEU A 57 8.22 -1.49 40.95
C LEU A 57 7.50 -2.80 41.31
N LEU A 58 7.16 -3.60 40.31
CA LEU A 58 6.59 -4.93 40.44
C LEU A 58 7.43 -5.93 39.63
N GLN A 59 7.80 -7.04 40.26
CA GLN A 59 8.53 -8.14 39.62
C GLN A 59 7.69 -9.42 39.65
N LEU A 60 7.35 -9.93 38.47
CA LEU A 60 6.63 -11.19 38.29
C LEU A 60 7.57 -12.19 37.62
N ARG A 61 7.76 -13.36 38.25
CA ARG A 61 8.61 -14.44 37.71
C ARG A 61 7.79 -15.73 37.66
N GLU A 62 7.35 -16.09 36.47
CA GLU A 62 6.77 -17.39 36.19
C GLU A 62 7.91 -18.41 35.98
N THR A 63 7.85 -19.56 36.64
CA THR A 63 8.88 -20.62 36.55
C THR A 63 8.31 -21.99 36.14
N GLY A 64 7.01 -22.04 35.85
CA GLY A 64 6.29 -23.23 35.43
C GLY A 64 5.87 -23.12 33.97
N ASP A 65 4.58 -23.31 33.73
CA ASP A 65 3.94 -23.41 32.41
C ASP A 65 2.77 -22.43 32.22
N GLN A 66 2.65 -21.41 33.08
CA GLN A 66 1.56 -20.42 33.02
C GLN A 66 1.96 -19.15 32.25
N ASN A 67 0.98 -18.30 31.95
CA ASN A 67 1.25 -16.94 31.50
C ASN A 67 1.77 -16.08 32.68
N ILE A 68 2.58 -15.07 32.38
CA ILE A 68 3.12 -14.14 33.39
C ILE A 68 2.01 -13.23 33.91
N ILE A 69 1.16 -12.74 33.00
CA ILE A 69 -0.04 -11.95 33.32
C ILE A 69 -1.19 -12.52 32.50
N THR A 70 -2.34 -12.74 33.16
CA THR A 70 -3.62 -13.07 32.54
C THR A 70 -4.67 -12.09 33.05
N ALA A 71 -5.16 -11.21 32.19
CA ALA A 71 -6.28 -10.34 32.50
C ALA A 71 -7.58 -10.94 31.95
N THR A 72 -8.60 -10.97 32.80
CA THR A 72 -9.91 -11.54 32.45
C THR A 72 -11.03 -10.53 32.70
N ALA A 73 -12.02 -10.50 31.81
CA ALA A 73 -13.28 -9.78 32.00
C ALA A 73 -14.43 -10.74 31.75
N SER A 74 -15.44 -10.78 32.61
CA SER A 74 -16.62 -11.66 32.43
C SER A 74 -16.28 -13.14 32.20
N SER A 75 -15.21 -13.63 32.84
CA SER A 75 -14.67 -15.00 32.68
C SER A 75 -14.00 -15.31 31.34
N THR A 76 -13.75 -14.31 30.49
CA THR A 76 -12.94 -14.46 29.26
C THR A 76 -11.61 -13.75 29.41
N THR A 77 -10.55 -14.36 28.90
CA THR A 77 -9.24 -13.71 28.81
C THR A 77 -9.30 -12.59 27.78
N VAL A 78 -8.83 -11.39 28.14
CA VAL A 78 -8.78 -10.23 27.24
C VAL A 78 -7.36 -9.76 26.93
N PHE A 79 -6.40 -10.16 27.77
CA PHE A 79 -4.98 -9.87 27.59
C PHE A 79 -4.13 -10.93 28.30
N ASN A 80 -3.09 -11.42 27.64
CA ASN A 80 -2.01 -12.20 28.22
C ASN A 80 -0.66 -11.58 27.92
N LEU A 81 0.25 -11.64 28.90
CA LEU A 81 1.68 -11.72 28.65
C LEU A 81 2.10 -13.17 28.86
N THR A 82 2.40 -13.88 27.76
CA THR A 82 2.77 -15.28 27.83
C THR A 82 4.14 -15.48 28.47
N ARG A 83 4.45 -16.69 28.92
CA ARG A 83 5.80 -17.07 29.37
C ARG A 83 6.90 -16.87 28.32
N ASN A 84 6.53 -16.77 27.05
CA ASN A 84 7.45 -16.53 25.94
C ASN A 84 7.62 -15.05 25.60
N GLY A 85 6.97 -14.14 26.34
CA GLY A 85 7.02 -12.70 26.07
C GLY A 85 6.10 -12.25 24.94
N LEU A 86 5.20 -13.12 24.46
CA LEU A 86 4.18 -12.73 23.49
C LEU A 86 3.04 -12.00 24.18
N ILE A 87 2.50 -10.99 23.50
CA ILE A 87 1.26 -10.32 23.90
C ILE A 87 0.11 -10.96 23.11
N GLU A 88 -0.89 -11.48 23.82
CA GLU A 88 -2.12 -11.96 23.22
C GLU A 88 -3.26 -11.08 23.73
N ALA A 89 -3.91 -10.32 22.85
CA ALA A 89 -5.02 -9.45 23.21
C ALA A 89 -6.19 -9.68 22.25
N ALA A 90 -7.42 -9.50 22.74
CA ALA A 90 -8.61 -9.58 21.89
C ALA A 90 -8.59 -8.49 20.81
N ASP A 91 -8.28 -7.26 21.23
CA ASP A 91 -8.00 -6.11 20.38
C ASP A 91 -6.71 -5.43 20.90
N LEU A 92 -5.93 -4.86 19.99
CA LEU A 92 -4.74 -4.08 20.35
C LEU A 92 -4.81 -2.67 19.73
N THR A 93 -4.96 -1.66 20.59
CA THR A 93 -4.86 -0.25 20.20
C THR A 93 -3.55 0.32 20.71
N LEU A 94 -2.70 0.79 19.80
CA LEU A 94 -1.43 1.45 20.11
C LEU A 94 -1.55 2.96 19.88
N GLY A 95 -0.84 3.78 20.67
CA GLY A 95 -0.75 5.22 20.42
C GLY A 95 -1.99 6.05 20.78
N LEU A 96 -2.79 5.62 21.77
CA LEU A 96 -3.96 6.38 22.20
C LEU A 96 -3.56 7.79 22.67
N ASN A 97 -4.05 8.83 21.98
CA ASN A 97 -3.69 10.24 22.16
C ASN A 97 -2.21 10.58 21.87
N ASP A 98 -1.57 9.83 20.96
CA ASP A 98 -0.18 10.05 20.54
C ASP A 98 -0.11 10.44 19.05
N THR A 99 0.45 11.61 18.74
CA THR A 99 0.67 12.07 17.36
C THR A 99 1.83 11.38 16.64
N THR A 100 2.62 10.59 17.37
CA THR A 100 3.91 10.03 16.92
C THR A 100 4.02 8.52 17.15
N ALA A 101 2.89 7.84 17.33
CA ALA A 101 2.88 6.40 17.55
C ALA A 101 3.58 5.65 16.41
N THR A 102 4.49 4.74 16.77
CA THR A 102 5.25 3.93 15.82
C THR A 102 5.25 2.46 16.26
N ILE A 103 5.28 1.55 15.28
CA ILE A 103 5.63 0.14 15.48
C ILE A 103 7.02 -0.02 14.88
N ALA A 104 8.00 -0.43 15.68
CA ALA A 104 9.40 -0.53 15.26
C ALA A 104 10.04 -1.82 15.77
N THR A 105 10.92 -2.40 14.95
CA THR A 105 11.93 -3.38 15.35
C THR A 105 13.25 -2.63 15.55
N TYR A 106 14.07 -3.04 16.51
CA TYR A 106 15.24 -2.26 16.97
C TYR A 106 16.56 -3.01 16.90
N ASP A 107 16.55 -4.29 16.56
CA ASP A 107 17.74 -5.09 16.37
C ASP A 107 18.12 -5.06 14.87
N THR A 108 19.27 -5.63 14.52
CA THR A 108 19.76 -5.60 13.14
C THR A 108 19.15 -6.73 12.32
N ASN A 109 18.60 -6.37 11.16
CA ASN A 109 18.06 -7.30 10.17
C ASN A 109 16.73 -7.99 10.56
N GLU A 110 15.82 -7.31 11.27
CA GLU A 110 14.45 -7.83 11.45
C GLU A 110 13.46 -7.33 10.42
N ASP A 111 12.56 -8.24 10.05
CA ASP A 111 11.32 -7.93 9.34
C ASP A 111 10.21 -7.55 10.32
N LEU A 112 9.34 -6.61 9.92
CA LEU A 112 8.05 -6.39 10.57
C LEU A 112 6.97 -7.14 9.79
N THR A 113 6.52 -8.27 10.34
CA THR A 113 5.42 -9.05 9.75
C THR A 113 4.09 -8.59 10.32
N LEU A 114 3.19 -8.14 9.43
CA LEU A 114 1.78 -7.90 9.72
C LEU A 114 0.99 -8.95 8.93
N ASP A 115 0.45 -9.94 9.62
CA ASP A 115 -0.19 -11.10 8.99
C ASP A 115 -1.66 -11.17 9.45
N PRO A 116 -2.59 -10.53 8.72
CA PRO A 116 -4.01 -10.68 8.99
C PRO A 116 -4.45 -12.11 8.62
N ASN A 117 -4.84 -12.90 9.61
CA ASN A 117 -5.23 -14.29 9.40
C ASN A 117 -6.49 -14.43 8.51
N GLY A 118 -6.51 -15.42 7.62
CA GLY A 118 -7.64 -15.70 6.74
C GLY A 118 -7.74 -14.70 5.60
N THR A 119 -8.92 -14.13 5.39
CA THR A 119 -9.20 -13.12 4.35
C THR A 119 -9.07 -11.69 4.89
N GLY A 120 -8.20 -11.48 5.88
CA GLY A 120 -8.05 -10.17 6.50
C GLY A 120 -7.12 -9.28 5.67
N ASP A 121 -7.31 -7.96 5.78
CA ASP A 121 -6.50 -6.96 5.11
C ASP A 121 -5.64 -6.18 6.11
N ILE A 122 -4.54 -5.59 5.65
CA ILE A 122 -3.79 -4.56 6.38
C ILE A 122 -4.29 -3.20 5.92
N TYR A 123 -4.84 -2.40 6.84
CA TYR A 123 -5.28 -1.03 6.55
C TYR A 123 -4.28 0.00 7.09
N PHE A 124 -3.89 0.97 6.26
CA PHE A 124 -2.92 2.01 6.65
C PHE A 124 -3.58 3.30 7.14
N HIS A 125 -4.82 3.60 6.76
CA HIS A 125 -5.63 4.72 7.29
C HIS A 125 -7.13 4.47 7.02
N GLY A 126 -7.72 3.49 7.70
CA GLY A 126 -9.08 3.02 7.39
C GLY A 126 -9.15 2.26 6.05
N GLY A 127 -10.36 1.90 5.62
CA GLY A 127 -10.61 1.00 4.49
C GLY A 127 -10.11 1.43 3.11
N SER A 128 -9.64 2.68 2.97
CA SER A 128 -9.28 3.28 1.67
C SER A 128 -7.83 3.03 1.24
N TYR A 129 -6.96 2.60 2.15
CA TYR A 129 -5.56 2.30 1.87
C TYR A 129 -5.23 0.95 2.48
N SER A 130 -5.15 -0.09 1.65
CA SER A 130 -4.97 -1.45 2.14
C SER A 130 -4.06 -2.30 1.30
N ILE A 131 -3.55 -3.37 1.91
CA ILE A 131 -3.03 -4.55 1.22
C ILE A 131 -3.94 -5.70 1.62
N ASN A 132 -4.59 -6.34 0.65
CA ASN A 132 -5.47 -7.47 0.93
C ASN A 132 -4.72 -8.81 1.01
N ASP A 133 -5.44 -9.88 1.37
CA ASP A 133 -4.92 -11.25 1.49
C ASP A 133 -4.25 -11.79 0.21
N SER A 134 -4.61 -11.23 -0.94
CA SER A 134 -4.07 -11.57 -2.26
C SER A 134 -2.85 -10.72 -2.63
N GLY A 135 -2.38 -9.87 -1.71
CA GLY A 135 -1.26 -8.96 -1.90
C GLY A 135 -1.59 -7.75 -2.79
N GLN A 136 -2.87 -7.51 -3.09
CA GLN A 136 -3.29 -6.36 -3.90
C GLN A 136 -3.26 -5.12 -3.02
N ALA A 137 -2.44 -4.16 -3.40
CA ALA A 137 -2.39 -2.87 -2.74
C ALA A 137 -3.40 -1.92 -3.38
N THR A 138 -4.30 -1.37 -2.57
CA THR A 138 -5.20 -0.27 -2.95
C THR A 138 -4.68 1.00 -2.28
N PHE A 139 -4.28 1.99 -3.07
CA PHE A 139 -3.87 3.31 -2.57
C PHE A 139 -4.82 4.40 -3.13
N ALA A 140 -4.50 5.68 -2.90
CA ALA A 140 -5.30 6.77 -3.45
C ALA A 140 -5.03 6.94 -4.94
N THR A 141 -6.05 7.42 -5.65
CA THR A 141 -6.21 7.64 -7.12
C THR A 141 -5.03 8.21 -7.94
N ASP A 142 -3.89 8.59 -7.33
CA ASP A 142 -2.65 8.97 -8.01
C ASP A 142 -1.46 8.24 -7.37
N GLU A 143 -1.21 6.98 -7.73
CA GLU A 143 -0.01 6.26 -7.29
C GLU A 143 1.22 6.51 -8.19
N THR A 144 2.37 6.83 -7.59
CA THR A 144 3.67 6.80 -8.28
C THR A 144 4.26 5.39 -8.24
N ILE A 145 3.70 4.45 -9.02
CA ILE A 145 4.21 3.08 -9.12
C ILE A 145 5.31 3.03 -10.19
N ASN A 146 6.58 3.16 -9.78
CA ASN A 146 7.72 2.96 -10.68
C ASN A 146 7.75 1.50 -11.16
N GLY A 147 7.28 1.24 -12.39
CA GLY A 147 7.40 -0.07 -13.06
C GLY A 147 6.18 -0.99 -12.90
N ILE A 148 4.99 -0.52 -13.30
CA ILE A 148 3.84 -1.42 -13.47
C ILE A 148 4.18 -2.45 -14.56
N ASP A 149 4.32 -3.73 -14.17
CA ASP A 149 4.21 -4.86 -15.10
C ASP A 149 2.72 -5.10 -15.38
N ILE A 150 2.19 -4.46 -16.44
CA ILE A 150 0.79 -4.61 -16.88
C ILE A 150 0.69 -5.91 -17.67
N SER A 151 0.80 -7.05 -16.98
CA SER A 151 0.88 -8.36 -17.63
C SER A 151 -0.48 -8.95 -18.06
N SER A 152 -1.62 -8.30 -17.76
CA SER A 152 -2.94 -8.84 -18.13
C SER A 152 -4.16 -7.86 -18.09
N GLY A 153 -3.99 -6.53 -18.13
CA GLY A 153 -5.12 -5.59 -17.97
C GLY A 153 -5.07 -4.37 -18.89
N ALA A 154 -6.24 -3.80 -19.21
CA ALA A 154 -6.33 -2.50 -19.87
C ALA A 154 -5.83 -1.38 -18.94
N VAL A 155 -5.21 -0.35 -19.51
CA VAL A 155 -4.86 0.88 -18.78
C VAL A 155 -6.03 1.85 -18.90
N SER A 156 -6.95 1.85 -17.93
CA SER A 156 -8.22 2.59 -18.04
C SER A 156 -8.34 3.82 -17.13
N ASP A 157 -7.39 4.05 -16.23
CA ASP A 157 -7.46 5.12 -15.20
C ASP A 157 -6.35 6.16 -15.33
N VAL A 158 -5.76 6.31 -16.52
CA VAL A 158 -4.77 7.35 -16.81
C VAL A 158 -5.43 8.48 -17.61
N VAL A 159 -5.27 9.73 -17.18
CA VAL A 159 -5.78 10.92 -17.89
C VAL A 159 -5.06 11.11 -19.23
N ASP A 160 -3.75 10.88 -19.24
CA ASP A 160 -2.90 10.85 -20.43
C ASP A 160 -1.92 9.68 -20.30
N LEU A 161 -1.79 8.85 -21.34
CA LEU A 161 -0.79 7.79 -21.42
C LEU A 161 0.39 8.25 -22.27
N ALA A 162 1.47 8.72 -21.64
CA ALA A 162 2.72 8.98 -22.33
C ALA A 162 3.50 7.67 -22.51
N MET A 163 3.64 7.20 -23.76
CA MET A 163 4.43 6.01 -24.09
C MET A 163 5.83 6.43 -24.56
N VAL A 164 6.87 6.04 -23.81
CA VAL A 164 8.28 6.19 -24.23
C VAL A 164 8.84 4.81 -24.52
N LEU A 165 9.16 4.54 -25.79
CA LEU A 165 9.68 3.26 -26.25
C LEU A 165 11.20 3.32 -26.43
N GLY A 166 11.91 2.27 -26.02
CA GLY A 166 13.32 2.09 -26.36
C GLY A 166 13.52 1.55 -27.77
N ALA A 167 14.77 1.52 -28.25
CA ALA A 167 15.15 1.12 -29.62
C ALA A 167 14.84 -0.35 -30.01
N GLY A 168 14.17 -1.12 -29.16
CA GLY A 168 13.71 -2.49 -29.45
C GLY A 168 12.31 -2.79 -28.91
N ASN A 169 11.54 -1.74 -28.57
CA ASN A 169 10.20 -1.87 -28.05
C ASN A 169 9.21 -1.35 -29.08
N ASP A 170 8.22 -2.17 -29.41
CA ASP A 170 7.17 -1.81 -30.37
C ASP A 170 5.85 -1.54 -29.64
N ILE A 171 5.02 -0.66 -30.23
CA ILE A 171 3.59 -0.63 -29.92
C ILE A 171 2.93 -1.69 -30.82
N THR A 172 2.54 -2.82 -30.22
CA THR A 172 1.76 -3.84 -30.90
C THR A 172 0.27 -3.63 -30.64
N ILE A 173 -0.52 -3.45 -31.70
CA ILE A 173 -1.98 -3.37 -31.62
C ILE A 173 -2.57 -4.61 -32.29
N ASP A 174 -2.86 -5.64 -31.50
CA ASP A 174 -3.47 -6.89 -31.99
C ASP A 174 -5.00 -6.80 -32.01
N ALA A 175 -5.53 -6.32 -33.13
CA ALA A 175 -6.96 -6.33 -33.39
C ALA A 175 -7.45 -7.60 -34.12
N ALA A 176 -6.56 -8.58 -34.35
CA ALA A 176 -6.97 -9.85 -34.97
C ALA A 176 -7.65 -10.77 -33.94
N ALA A 177 -7.33 -10.62 -32.65
CA ALA A 177 -7.94 -11.40 -31.56
C ALA A 177 -9.23 -10.78 -30.98
N THR A 178 -9.46 -9.47 -31.17
CA THR A 178 -10.67 -8.76 -30.71
C THR A 178 -11.14 -7.80 -31.79
N ASP A 179 -12.23 -8.15 -32.48
CA ASP A 179 -12.77 -7.35 -33.58
C ASP A 179 -13.15 -5.93 -33.11
N ASN A 180 -12.63 -4.91 -33.80
CA ASN A 180 -13.15 -3.56 -33.66
C ASN A 180 -14.52 -3.47 -34.37
N THR A 181 -15.60 -3.58 -33.61
CA THR A 181 -16.98 -3.58 -34.14
C THR A 181 -17.53 -2.17 -34.45
N GLY A 182 -16.74 -1.11 -34.22
CA GLY A 182 -17.09 0.29 -34.45
C GLY A 182 -16.62 0.85 -35.79
N THR A 183 -17.18 1.99 -36.21
CA THR A 183 -16.87 2.66 -37.49
C THR A 183 -15.54 3.44 -37.50
N THR A 184 -14.81 3.49 -36.37
CA THR A 184 -13.63 4.36 -36.14
C THR A 184 -12.27 3.69 -36.37
N GLY A 185 -12.22 2.42 -36.80
CA GLY A 185 -10.95 1.71 -37.02
C GLY A 185 -10.19 1.38 -35.73
N ILE A 186 -9.12 0.60 -35.85
CA ILE A 186 -8.29 0.07 -34.74
C ILE A 186 -7.37 1.15 -34.16
N ILE A 187 -6.94 2.09 -35.00
CA ILE A 187 -6.22 3.30 -34.65
C ILE A 187 -7.00 4.45 -35.26
N ASN A 188 -7.57 5.31 -34.42
CA ASN A 188 -8.22 6.55 -34.86
C ASN A 188 -7.35 7.73 -34.46
N LEU A 189 -6.82 8.45 -35.45
CA LEU A 189 -6.04 9.67 -35.23
C LEU A 189 -6.83 10.85 -35.78
N ASP A 190 -7.57 11.51 -34.89
CA ASP A 190 -8.32 12.72 -35.21
C ASP A 190 -7.51 13.94 -34.78
N LEU A 191 -7.04 14.71 -35.76
CA LEU A 191 -6.25 15.92 -35.52
C LEU A 191 -7.11 17.15 -35.78
N ASP A 192 -7.68 17.71 -34.71
CA ASP A 192 -8.35 19.01 -34.73
C ASP A 192 -7.30 20.15 -34.71
N ALA A 193 -6.84 20.56 -35.89
CA ALA A 193 -5.77 21.54 -36.00
C ALA A 193 -6.27 23.00 -35.86
N THR A 194 -5.61 23.78 -34.98
CA THR A 194 -5.75 25.27 -34.92
C THR A 194 -4.48 26.01 -35.40
N SER A 195 -3.39 25.28 -35.65
CA SER A 195 -2.12 25.73 -36.25
C SER A 195 -1.39 24.54 -36.92
N SER A 196 -0.18 24.74 -37.48
CA SER A 196 0.58 23.70 -38.20
C SER A 196 0.91 22.50 -37.29
N GLN A 197 0.25 21.36 -37.53
CA GLN A 197 0.42 20.12 -36.79
C GLN A 197 0.38 18.92 -37.75
N GLN A 198 0.96 17.79 -37.31
CA GLN A 198 1.01 16.53 -38.05
C GLN A 198 0.35 15.45 -37.20
N ALA A 199 -0.57 14.68 -37.78
CA ALA A 199 -1.24 13.59 -37.06
C ALA A 199 -0.30 12.38 -36.91
N ILE A 200 0.45 12.09 -37.97
CA ILE A 200 1.57 11.15 -37.99
C ILE A 200 2.73 11.86 -38.66
N ASN A 201 3.88 11.94 -37.98
CA ASN A 201 5.15 12.35 -38.58
C ASN A 201 6.09 11.15 -38.62
N LEU A 202 6.44 10.72 -39.83
CA LEU A 202 7.39 9.64 -40.07
C LEU A 202 8.68 10.28 -40.56
N ASP A 203 9.55 10.68 -39.62
CA ASP A 203 10.91 11.11 -39.94
C ASP A 203 11.79 9.86 -40.03
N ILE A 204 12.38 9.63 -41.20
CA ILE A 204 13.08 8.39 -41.52
C ILE A 204 14.47 8.76 -41.96
N GLU A 205 15.44 8.55 -41.08
CA GLU A 205 16.84 8.84 -41.36
C GLU A 205 17.60 7.61 -41.85
N THR A 206 18.41 7.80 -42.88
CA THR A 206 19.33 6.76 -43.38
C THR A 206 20.39 6.42 -42.34
N ILE A 207 20.67 5.14 -42.15
CA ILE A 207 21.87 4.71 -41.43
C ILE A 207 23.06 4.94 -42.38
N THR A 208 24.09 5.64 -41.92
CA THR A 208 25.30 5.83 -42.74
C THR A 208 26.20 4.62 -42.57
N ASP A 209 26.04 3.62 -43.43
CA ASP A 209 26.99 2.52 -43.55
C ASP A 209 27.31 2.13 -45.01
N ALA A 210 28.14 1.11 -45.19
CA ALA A 210 28.63 0.66 -46.50
C ALA A 210 27.77 -0.48 -47.10
N GLY A 211 26.71 -0.88 -46.42
CA GLY A 211 25.73 -1.85 -46.83
C GLY A 211 24.70 -1.29 -47.81
N ILE A 212 23.85 -2.19 -48.31
CA ILE A 212 22.62 -1.80 -49.01
C ILE A 212 21.55 -1.76 -47.93
N ASP A 213 21.01 -0.58 -47.64
CA ASP A 213 19.96 -0.39 -46.65
C ASP A 213 18.57 -0.35 -47.31
N THR A 214 17.58 -0.96 -46.65
CA THR A 214 16.17 -0.82 -47.00
C THR A 214 15.46 -0.15 -45.85
N LEU A 215 14.92 1.06 -46.07
CA LEU A 215 14.14 1.79 -45.07
C LEU A 215 12.72 1.94 -45.60
N ILE A 216 11.74 1.58 -44.77
CA ILE A 216 10.33 1.66 -45.11
C ILE A 216 9.64 2.53 -44.06
N GLY A 217 9.14 3.68 -44.50
CA GLY A 217 8.40 4.60 -43.63
C GLY A 217 7.01 4.11 -43.26
N LEU A 218 6.31 3.62 -44.28
CA LEU A 218 4.97 3.10 -44.17
C LEU A 218 4.85 1.90 -45.12
N ASP A 219 4.73 0.71 -44.55
CA ASP A 219 4.41 -0.52 -45.28
C ASP A 219 2.93 -0.82 -45.10
N ILE A 220 2.18 -0.92 -46.20
CA ILE A 220 0.76 -1.25 -46.16
C ILE A 220 0.51 -2.47 -47.03
N LEU A 221 0.23 -3.59 -46.36
CA LEU A 221 -0.14 -4.84 -46.99
C LEU A 221 -1.66 -5.03 -46.94
N ALA A 222 -2.35 -4.69 -48.03
CA ALA A 222 -3.76 -5.02 -48.21
C ALA A 222 -3.92 -6.46 -48.72
N THR A 223 -4.28 -7.39 -47.85
CA THR A 223 -4.52 -8.79 -48.23
C THR A 223 -6.01 -9.01 -48.52
N GLN A 224 -6.37 -9.32 -49.77
CA GLN A 224 -7.75 -9.65 -50.15
C GLN A 224 -8.11 -11.05 -49.65
N THR A 225 -8.98 -11.18 -48.65
CA THR A 225 -9.60 -12.47 -48.28
C THR A 225 -11.12 -12.46 -48.37
N SER A 226 -11.73 -11.36 -48.84
CA SER A 226 -13.18 -11.29 -48.97
C SER A 226 -13.71 -12.28 -50.01
N THR A 227 -14.82 -12.91 -49.69
CA THR A 227 -15.50 -13.88 -50.57
C THR A 227 -16.74 -13.30 -51.25
N ASP A 228 -17.02 -12.02 -51.01
CA ASP A 228 -18.13 -11.21 -51.51
C ASP A 228 -17.63 -9.82 -51.97
N ASP A 229 -18.56 -8.91 -52.27
CA ASP A 229 -18.32 -7.61 -52.95
C ASP A 229 -17.65 -6.54 -52.06
N ASP A 230 -16.76 -6.94 -51.15
CA ASP A 230 -16.05 -6.01 -50.28
C ASP A 230 -15.09 -5.11 -51.05
N ILE A 231 -15.03 -3.85 -50.62
CA ILE A 231 -14.07 -2.87 -51.11
C ILE A 231 -12.96 -2.68 -50.08
N ILE A 232 -11.75 -3.06 -50.45
CA ILE A 232 -10.55 -2.92 -49.63
C ILE A 232 -9.67 -1.82 -50.23
N TYR A 233 -9.13 -0.97 -49.35
CA TYR A 233 -8.18 0.07 -49.72
C TYR A 233 -6.89 -0.15 -48.93
N GLY A 234 -5.73 -0.12 -49.59
CA GLY A 234 -4.45 0.03 -48.89
C GLY A 234 -4.32 1.44 -48.34
N ILE A 235 -4.47 2.45 -49.21
CA ILE A 235 -4.60 3.86 -48.82
C ILE A 235 -5.84 4.42 -49.48
N ARG A 236 -6.75 4.99 -48.69
CA ARG A 236 -7.92 5.73 -49.19
C ARG A 236 -7.75 7.19 -48.86
N VAL A 237 -7.51 8.02 -49.87
CA VAL A 237 -7.44 9.47 -49.72
C VAL A 237 -8.71 10.10 -50.28
N GLN A 238 -9.40 10.94 -49.51
CA GLN A 238 -10.65 11.58 -49.91
C GLN A 238 -10.73 13.00 -49.35
N ASN A 239 -11.53 13.86 -49.99
CA ASN A 239 -11.82 15.22 -49.54
C ASN A 239 -10.55 16.05 -49.25
N LEU A 240 -9.54 15.80 -50.08
CA LEU A 240 -8.15 16.21 -49.89
C LEU A 240 -7.90 17.71 -50.18
N ALA A 241 -8.88 18.39 -50.75
CA ALA A 241 -8.91 19.83 -50.95
C ALA A 241 -10.24 20.37 -50.45
N GLY A 242 -10.20 21.47 -49.69
CA GLY A 242 -11.39 22.19 -49.26
C GLY A 242 -11.91 23.11 -50.36
N LEU A 243 -12.83 24.01 -50.01
CA LEU A 243 -13.11 25.17 -50.86
C LEU A 243 -11.89 26.10 -50.78
N ALA A 244 -11.17 26.23 -51.90
CA ALA A 244 -9.94 27.02 -51.98
C ALA A 244 -10.10 28.43 -51.37
N ASP A 245 -9.26 28.75 -50.40
CA ASP A 245 -8.88 30.12 -50.03
C ASP A 245 -7.47 30.43 -50.59
N SER A 246 -6.90 31.58 -50.24
CA SER A 246 -5.59 32.11 -50.66
C SER A 246 -4.36 31.23 -50.39
N GLY A 247 -4.52 30.02 -49.82
CA GLY A 247 -3.46 29.06 -49.55
C GLY A 247 -3.28 28.02 -50.67
N ALA A 248 -2.09 27.42 -50.75
CA ALA A 248 -1.85 26.27 -51.61
C ALA A 248 -2.27 24.98 -50.89
N GLU A 249 -3.17 24.22 -51.50
CA GLU A 249 -3.64 22.93 -51.00
C GLU A 249 -3.07 21.82 -51.89
N TYR A 250 -2.39 20.85 -51.29
CA TYR A 250 -1.78 19.74 -52.00
C TYR A 250 -2.31 18.43 -51.47
N GLY A 251 -2.70 17.54 -52.38
CA GLY A 251 -3.15 16.23 -51.99
C GLY A 251 -2.08 15.18 -51.84
N ILE A 252 -1.20 15.11 -52.83
CA ILE A 252 0.06 14.37 -52.77
C ILE A 252 1.08 15.35 -53.32
N TYR A 253 2.08 15.68 -52.51
CA TYR A 253 3.15 16.59 -52.90
C TYR A 253 4.45 15.81 -53.00
N GLN A 254 5.10 15.90 -54.16
CA GLN A 254 6.46 15.42 -54.37
C GLN A 254 7.39 16.63 -54.44
N ALA A 255 8.39 16.66 -53.55
CA ALA A 255 9.53 17.55 -53.72
C ALA A 255 10.57 16.87 -54.63
N GLY A 256 10.92 17.49 -55.77
CA GLY A 256 11.93 16.96 -56.69
C GLY A 256 11.39 16.45 -58.03
N THR A 257 12.24 15.80 -58.84
CA THR A 257 11.98 15.55 -60.29
C THR A 257 11.78 14.09 -60.70
N SER A 258 11.80 13.14 -59.77
CA SER A 258 11.91 11.72 -60.13
C SER A 258 10.95 10.87 -59.31
N TRP A 259 9.84 10.44 -59.91
CA TRP A 259 9.20 9.20 -59.49
C TRP A 259 10.06 8.07 -60.04
N ASP A 260 10.63 7.24 -59.18
CA ASP A 260 11.22 6.00 -59.64
C ASP A 260 10.10 4.99 -59.87
N TYR A 261 9.93 4.58 -61.13
CA TYR A 261 8.93 3.60 -61.54
C TYR A 261 9.57 2.21 -61.46
N GLY A 262 9.63 1.66 -60.24
CA GLY A 262 9.85 0.24 -59.99
C GLY A 262 8.51 -0.49 -59.98
#